data_AF-A0A7S3JBG8-F1
#
_entry.id   AF-A0A7S3JBG8-F1
#
_cell.length_a   1.000
_cell.length_b   1.000
_cell.length_c   1.000
_cell.angle_alpha   90.00
_cell.angle_beta   90.00
_cell.angle_gamma   90.00
#
_symmetry.space_group_name_H-M   'P 1'
#
loop_
_entity.id
_entity.type
_entity.pdbx_description
1 polymer ?
#
loop_
_entity_poly.entity_id
_entity_poly.type
_entity_poly.pdbx_seq_one_letter_code
_entity_poly.pdbx_strand_id
1 'polypeptide(L)'
;MVKNLIKSALKPSPTSVYTKILMNHLQLISITSSFNFEWPSSILSFFSAVTPIATASDNLISFDCFLDTRSEGSVDTTSNTAPDSDLRVGQLNVIIYWLLPWILALVVIVAYSVILRKRQKLNARFLTCYIFILFMIFPSITQKMVDQFNCQEYDGELRSRKDLQVYCWKAWHFKITLYVALPGILIYSIGIPAGVLYLMRLDKDKLETLIVKEKFGFLFNGFKRKFYYWEIALMYRKVLMIFISVFMNRIGLIVQALVTLIVLVVFIQVNNLKRPFADRALNEIENLSLLTATITIYCGIFFLSAKDPTSQSFNKNRDFSLDTTMIFVLFILIVGSNILFMVIWTIKFYFIVREMIRDKYPKLYIYVFLCCRKDRWIRENVQRAKNKKNEEIIAKIEDVQYFMKDMKTIYVNHVNYEGHEKFIRLLYIIEDMQPKIDLTIKKNEFRVDGKIARERRFDPEHLRNALDDK
;
A
#
# COMPACT_ATOMS: atom_id res chain seq x y z
N MET A 1 23.97 -4.17 -1.55
CA MET A 1 22.65 -3.55 -1.31
C MET A 1 22.63 -2.04 -1.62
N VAL A 2 23.44 -1.21 -0.94
CA VAL A 2 23.49 0.27 -1.11
C VAL A 2 23.64 0.73 -2.58
N LYS A 3 24.60 0.18 -3.35
CA LYS A 3 24.77 0.50 -4.78
C LYS A 3 23.53 0.21 -5.63
N ASN A 4 22.77 -0.86 -5.31
CA ASN A 4 21.56 -1.23 -6.03
C ASN A 4 20.37 -0.34 -5.67
N LEU A 5 20.25 0.04 -4.40
CA LEU A 5 19.25 1.02 -3.92
C LEU A 5 19.45 2.38 -4.60
N ILE A 6 20.68 2.89 -4.67
CA ILE A 6 20.99 4.16 -5.34
C ILE A 6 20.71 4.07 -6.84
N LYS A 7 21.11 2.97 -7.48
CA LYS A 7 20.83 2.74 -8.90
C LYS A 7 19.32 2.71 -9.17
N SER A 8 18.54 2.13 -8.26
CA SER A 8 17.08 2.09 -8.31
C SER A 8 16.44 3.46 -8.03
N ALA A 9 17.03 4.28 -7.15
CA ALA A 9 16.58 5.66 -6.89
C ALA A 9 16.86 6.61 -8.06
N LEU A 10 18.03 6.47 -8.70
CA LEU A 10 18.46 7.28 -9.84
C LEU A 10 17.79 6.90 -11.15
N LYS A 11 17.63 5.59 -11.38
CA LYS A 11 16.98 5.05 -12.57
C LYS A 11 15.88 4.08 -12.10
N PRO A 12 14.62 4.52 -12.07
CA PRO A 12 13.53 3.67 -11.62
C PRO A 12 13.47 2.42 -12.50
N SER A 13 13.76 1.25 -11.93
CA SER A 13 13.46 0.01 -12.61
C SER A 13 11.96 -0.25 -12.43
N PRO A 14 11.20 -0.49 -13.50
CA PRO A 14 9.78 -0.85 -13.40
C PRO A 14 9.54 -1.98 -12.38
N THR A 15 10.47 -2.94 -12.31
CA THR A 15 10.46 -4.05 -11.34
C THR A 15 10.37 -3.61 -9.88
N SER A 16 11.01 -2.50 -9.50
CA SER A 16 10.97 -2.01 -8.11
C SER A 16 9.56 -1.61 -7.68
N VAL A 17 8.77 -1.06 -8.61
CA VAL A 17 7.39 -0.62 -8.34
C VAL A 17 6.46 -1.84 -8.21
N TYR A 18 6.64 -2.87 -9.05
CA TYR A 18 5.91 -4.13 -8.91
C TYR A 18 6.19 -4.81 -7.56
N THR A 19 7.45 -4.85 -7.13
CA THR A 19 7.83 -5.41 -5.82
C THR A 19 7.22 -4.64 -4.66
N LYS A 20 7.11 -3.30 -4.75
CA LYS A 20 6.42 -2.50 -3.75
C LYS A 20 4.94 -2.85 -3.63
N ILE A 21 4.23 -3.00 -4.76
CA ILE A 21 2.81 -3.39 -4.75
C ILE A 21 2.64 -4.77 -4.12
N LEU A 22 3.52 -5.72 -4.43
CA LEU A 22 3.53 -7.03 -3.79
C LEU A 22 3.73 -6.91 -2.28
N MET A 23 4.73 -6.17 -1.83
CA MET A 23 4.98 -5.97 -0.39
C MET A 23 3.79 -5.30 0.31
N ASN A 24 3.15 -4.31 -0.33
CA ASN A 24 1.95 -3.68 0.19
C ASN A 24 0.78 -4.67 0.31
N HIS A 25 0.62 -5.58 -0.65
CA HIS A 25 -0.37 -6.64 -0.61
C HIS A 25 -0.12 -7.63 0.54
N LEU A 26 1.11 -8.12 0.68
CA LEU A 26 1.47 -9.06 1.76
C LEU A 26 1.28 -8.42 3.14
N GLN A 27 1.69 -7.15 3.30
CA GLN A 27 1.46 -6.39 4.53
C GLN A 27 -0.04 -6.20 4.83
N LEU A 28 -0.86 -6.02 3.79
CA LEU A 28 -2.31 -5.91 3.94
C LEU A 28 -2.94 -7.23 4.41
N ILE A 29 -2.47 -8.37 3.89
CA ILE A 29 -2.86 -9.71 4.38
C ILE A 29 -2.47 -9.87 5.85
N SER A 30 -1.24 -9.50 6.22
CA SER A 30 -0.77 -9.60 7.61
C SER A 30 -1.55 -8.71 8.58
N ILE A 31 -1.94 -7.50 8.17
CA ILE A 31 -2.84 -6.67 8.98
C ILE A 31 -4.22 -7.36 9.08
N THR A 32 -4.71 -7.94 7.98
CA THR A 32 -5.99 -8.66 7.95
C THR A 32 -6.01 -9.90 8.85
N SER A 33 -4.90 -10.64 8.96
CA SER A 33 -4.81 -11.80 9.85
C SER A 33 -4.80 -11.42 11.34
N SER A 34 -4.44 -10.17 11.67
CA SER A 34 -4.48 -9.67 13.06
C SER A 34 -5.89 -9.41 13.60
N PHE A 35 -6.89 -9.31 12.71
CA PHE A 35 -8.28 -9.16 13.12
C PHE A 35 -8.81 -10.45 13.75
N ASN A 36 -9.58 -10.31 14.83
CA ASN A 36 -10.11 -11.45 15.59
C ASN A 36 -11.39 -12.02 14.95
N PHE A 37 -11.34 -12.45 13.70
CA PHE A 37 -12.54 -12.93 13.01
C PHE A 37 -12.83 -14.42 13.20
N GLU A 38 -12.25 -15.03 14.25
CA GLU A 38 -12.40 -16.47 14.53
C GLU A 38 -12.10 -17.34 13.30
N TRP A 39 -10.98 -17.02 12.63
CA TRP A 39 -10.60 -17.67 11.39
C TRP A 39 -10.49 -19.20 11.55
N PRO A 40 -11.09 -20.00 10.65
CA PRO A 40 -10.85 -21.43 10.57
C PRO A 40 -9.36 -21.77 10.49
N SER A 41 -8.98 -22.93 11.03
CA SER A 41 -7.58 -23.42 11.05
C SER A 41 -6.92 -23.47 9.66
N SER A 42 -7.68 -23.81 8.62
CA SER A 42 -7.22 -23.78 7.23
C SER A 42 -6.81 -22.38 6.77
N ILE A 43 -7.56 -21.34 7.17
CA ILE A 43 -7.26 -19.94 6.82
C ILE A 43 -6.08 -19.42 7.64
N LEU A 44 -6.01 -19.77 8.93
CA LEU A 44 -4.86 -19.45 9.77
C LEU A 44 -3.56 -20.03 9.22
N SER A 45 -3.61 -21.22 8.63
CA SER A 45 -2.45 -21.86 7.98
C SER A 45 -2.00 -21.12 6.72
N PHE A 46 -2.94 -20.56 5.95
CA PHE A 46 -2.62 -19.67 4.83
C PHE A 46 -1.97 -18.36 5.33
N PHE A 47 -2.55 -17.73 6.36
CA PHE A 47 -1.98 -16.50 6.92
C PHE A 47 -0.60 -16.71 7.55
N SER A 48 -0.36 -17.83 8.22
CA SER A 48 0.94 -18.13 8.83
C SER A 48 2.05 -18.36 7.79
N ALA A 49 1.71 -18.82 6.58
CA ALA A 49 2.66 -18.91 5.47
C ALA A 49 3.05 -17.53 4.89
N VAL A 50 2.12 -16.57 4.90
CA VAL A 50 2.32 -15.24 4.30
C VAL A 50 2.92 -14.23 5.29
N THR A 51 2.50 -14.28 6.54
CA THR A 51 2.83 -13.29 7.58
C THR A 51 4.35 -13.10 7.73
N PRO A 52 5.21 -14.15 7.77
CA PRO A 52 6.64 -13.97 7.96
C PRO A 52 7.33 -13.15 6.86
N ILE A 53 6.81 -13.21 5.64
CA ILE A 53 7.33 -12.47 4.48
C ILE A 53 6.86 -11.01 4.58
N ALA A 54 5.60 -10.80 4.96
CA ALA A 54 4.99 -9.49 5.15
C ALA A 54 5.65 -8.69 6.29
N THR A 55 6.01 -9.38 7.37
CA THR A 55 6.67 -8.85 8.57
C THR A 55 8.14 -9.23 8.61
N ALA A 56 8.81 -9.32 7.46
CA ALA A 56 10.24 -9.66 7.40
C ALA A 56 11.11 -8.75 8.29
N SER A 57 10.71 -7.49 8.50
CA SER A 57 11.31 -6.57 9.48
C SER A 57 11.23 -7.07 10.92
N ASP A 58 10.14 -7.72 11.32
CA ASP A 58 9.94 -8.25 12.68
C ASP A 58 10.78 -9.50 12.89
N ASN A 59 10.82 -10.40 11.90
CA ASN A 59 11.56 -11.66 12.00
C ASN A 59 13.07 -11.48 11.96
N LEU A 60 13.56 -10.45 11.26
CA LEU A 60 14.98 -10.07 11.31
C LEU A 60 15.38 -9.50 12.68
N ILE A 61 14.40 -9.09 13.50
CA ILE A 61 14.59 -8.28 14.72
C ILE A 61 13.78 -8.88 15.89
N SER A 62 13.53 -10.19 15.91
CA SER A 62 12.86 -10.83 17.05
C SER A 62 13.88 -11.06 18.16
N PHE A 63 13.67 -10.35 19.27
CA PHE A 63 14.42 -10.52 20.52
C PHE A 63 13.71 -11.46 21.49
N ASP A 64 12.54 -12.00 21.10
CA ASP A 64 11.67 -12.78 21.98
C ASP A 64 12.40 -14.01 22.55
N CYS A 65 13.15 -14.74 21.71
CA CYS A 65 13.92 -15.91 22.12
C CYS A 65 15.16 -15.57 22.96
N PHE A 66 15.78 -14.41 22.74
CA PHE A 66 16.95 -13.96 23.51
C PHE A 66 16.56 -13.42 24.90
N LEU A 67 15.36 -12.85 25.02
CA LEU A 67 14.83 -12.24 26.23
C LEU A 67 13.97 -13.19 27.06
N ASP A 68 13.64 -14.38 26.54
CA ASP A 68 12.89 -15.39 27.29
C ASP A 68 13.80 -16.07 28.32
N THR A 69 13.84 -15.53 29.53
CA THR A 69 14.56 -16.10 30.68
C THR A 69 13.74 -17.15 31.44
N ARG A 70 12.70 -17.74 30.82
CA ARG A 70 11.95 -18.85 31.43
C ARG A 70 12.87 -20.06 31.61
N SER A 71 13.41 -20.21 32.82
CA SER A 71 14.00 -21.44 33.31
C SER A 71 12.92 -22.52 33.38
N GLU A 72 13.17 -23.70 32.80
CA GLU A 72 12.29 -24.89 32.89
C GLU A 72 12.13 -25.45 34.33
N GLY A 73 12.69 -24.79 35.36
CA GLY A 73 12.58 -25.24 36.74
C GLY A 73 12.32 -24.11 37.72
N SER A 74 11.04 -23.76 37.91
CA SER A 74 10.42 -23.29 39.17
C SER A 74 9.05 -22.67 38.86
N VAL A 75 8.04 -23.54 38.73
CA VAL A 75 6.66 -23.11 39.03
C VAL A 75 6.59 -23.01 40.55
N ASP A 76 7.02 -21.88 41.11
CA ASP A 76 6.76 -21.58 42.52
C ASP A 76 5.28 -21.24 42.66
N THR A 77 4.49 -22.25 43.02
CA THR A 77 3.05 -22.20 43.30
C THR A 77 2.73 -21.48 44.63
N THR A 78 3.55 -20.50 45.03
CA THR A 78 3.39 -19.79 46.32
C THR A 78 3.62 -18.28 46.19
N SER A 79 2.74 -17.61 45.44
CA SER A 79 2.25 -16.27 45.78
C SER A 79 1.25 -15.79 44.73
N ASN A 80 -0.02 -15.64 45.11
CA ASN A 80 -1.07 -15.02 44.30
C ASN A 80 -0.93 -13.49 44.17
N THR A 81 0.29 -12.98 44.31
CA THR A 81 0.64 -11.58 44.08
C THR A 81 1.90 -11.59 43.24
N ALA A 82 1.74 -11.81 41.94
CA ALA A 82 2.82 -11.51 41.00
C ALA A 82 3.21 -10.04 41.25
N PRO A 83 4.50 -9.73 41.52
CA PRO A 83 4.91 -8.38 41.81
C PRO A 83 4.49 -7.48 40.66
N ASP A 84 3.70 -6.46 40.96
CA ASP A 84 3.32 -5.37 40.06
C ASP A 84 4.55 -4.56 39.59
N SER A 85 5.78 -4.98 39.89
CA SER A 85 7.03 -4.25 39.68
C SER A 85 7.95 -4.76 38.58
N ASP A 86 7.72 -5.96 38.04
CA ASP A 86 8.70 -6.58 37.15
C ASP A 86 8.43 -6.25 35.69
N LEU A 87 9.45 -5.65 35.06
CA LEU A 87 9.46 -5.31 33.64
C LEU A 87 9.46 -6.59 32.80
N ARG A 88 8.30 -6.97 32.29
CA ARG A 88 8.11 -8.21 31.51
C ARG A 88 8.64 -8.08 30.08
N VAL A 89 8.97 -9.22 29.46
CA VAL A 89 9.49 -9.33 28.09
C VAL A 89 8.62 -8.59 27.06
N GLY A 90 7.28 -8.68 27.19
CA GLY A 90 6.35 -7.97 26.32
C GLY A 90 6.45 -6.44 26.37
N GLN A 91 6.78 -5.89 27.54
CA GLN A 91 6.97 -4.45 27.76
C GLN A 91 8.34 -3.97 27.27
N LEU A 92 9.39 -4.79 27.46
CA LEU A 92 10.73 -4.55 26.90
C LEU A 92 10.72 -4.45 25.38
N ASN A 93 9.95 -5.32 24.72
CA ASN A 93 9.81 -5.30 23.27
C ASN A 93 9.32 -3.95 22.73
N VAL A 94 8.37 -3.29 23.41
CA VAL A 94 7.91 -1.96 22.97
C VAL A 94 9.02 -0.92 23.06
N ILE A 95 9.78 -0.94 24.16
CA ILE A 95 10.91 -0.02 24.35
C ILE A 95 11.97 -0.26 23.27
N ILE A 96 12.28 -1.51 22.96
CA ILE A 96 13.25 -1.88 21.91
C ILE A 96 12.79 -1.35 20.54
N TYR A 97 11.53 -1.57 20.15
CA TYR A 97 11.00 -1.07 18.87
C TYR A 97 10.95 0.47 18.82
N TRP A 98 10.75 1.13 19.95
CA TRP A 98 10.83 2.60 20.05
C TRP A 98 12.26 3.12 19.86
N LEU A 99 13.26 2.43 20.42
CA LEU A 99 14.68 2.79 20.29
C LEU A 99 15.28 2.39 18.94
N LEU A 100 14.71 1.40 18.26
CA LEU A 100 15.25 0.78 17.05
C LEU A 100 15.61 1.79 15.93
N PRO A 101 14.77 2.79 15.57
CA PRO A 101 15.15 3.82 14.60
C PRO A 101 16.41 4.62 14.97
N TRP A 102 16.61 4.87 16.26
CA TRP A 102 17.75 5.60 16.80
C TRP A 102 19.00 4.74 16.83
N ILE A 103 18.87 3.47 17.22
CA ILE A 103 19.96 2.48 17.18
C ILE A 103 20.44 2.32 15.73
N LEU A 104 19.52 2.17 14.78
CA LEU A 104 19.86 2.07 13.36
C LEU A 104 20.50 3.35 12.83
N ALA A 105 20.04 4.53 13.27
CA ALA A 105 20.68 5.80 12.92
C ALA A 105 22.13 5.84 13.43
N LEU A 106 22.36 5.45 14.69
CA LEU A 106 23.68 5.41 15.31
C LEU A 106 24.59 4.44 14.58
N VAL A 107 24.12 3.23 14.26
CA VAL A 107 24.88 2.23 13.48
C VAL A 107 25.26 2.79 12.11
N VAL A 108 24.33 3.48 11.43
CA VAL A 108 24.60 4.11 10.13
C VAL A 108 25.62 5.25 10.28
N ILE A 109 25.54 6.08 11.33
CA ILE A 109 26.48 7.17 11.60
C ILE A 109 27.88 6.64 11.94
N VAL A 110 27.98 5.59 12.75
CA VAL A 110 29.26 4.96 13.11
C VAL A 110 29.86 4.25 11.90
N ALA A 111 29.07 3.51 11.12
CA ALA A 111 29.52 2.93 9.87
C ALA A 111 29.99 4.02 8.89
N TYR A 112 29.26 5.14 8.82
CA TYR A 112 29.64 6.32 8.04
C TYR A 112 30.98 6.89 8.52
N SER A 113 31.19 7.14 9.81
CA SER A 113 32.43 7.73 10.33
C SER A 113 33.66 6.84 10.13
N VAL A 114 33.50 5.52 10.28
CA VAL A 114 34.57 4.53 10.04
C VAL A 114 34.91 4.41 8.55
N ILE A 115 33.90 4.40 7.67
CA ILE A 115 34.09 4.25 6.21
C ILE A 115 34.59 5.57 5.57
N LEU A 116 34.15 6.74 6.04
CA LEU A 116 34.56 8.04 5.48
C LEU A 116 35.90 8.58 5.97
N ARG A 117 36.52 8.00 7.01
CA ARG A 117 37.99 8.14 7.19
C ARG A 117 38.76 7.77 5.91
N LYS A 118 38.16 7.05 4.95
CA LYS A 118 38.76 6.69 3.66
C LYS A 118 38.27 7.46 2.42
N ARG A 119 37.08 8.09 2.35
CA ARG A 119 36.58 8.77 1.11
C ARG A 119 35.51 9.88 1.33
N GLN A 120 35.73 11.09 0.80
CA GLN A 120 34.94 12.34 1.03
C GLN A 120 33.56 12.50 0.32
N LYS A 121 33.08 11.58 -0.54
CA LYS A 121 31.88 11.78 -1.40
C LYS A 121 30.64 10.91 -1.08
N LEU A 122 30.45 10.45 0.16
CA LEU A 122 29.42 9.43 0.50
C LEU A 122 28.11 9.91 1.18
N ASN A 123 27.90 11.21 1.44
CA ASN A 123 26.85 11.68 2.36
C ASN A 123 25.40 11.38 1.92
N ALA A 124 25.04 11.65 0.67
CA ALA A 124 23.66 11.45 0.19
C ALA A 124 23.24 9.97 0.14
N ARG A 125 24.20 9.06 0.03
CA ARG A 125 23.97 7.62 -0.21
C ARG A 125 23.48 6.87 1.02
N PHE A 126 24.04 7.21 2.18
CA PHE A 126 23.64 6.60 3.44
C PHE A 126 22.29 7.12 3.93
N LEU A 127 22.00 8.40 3.69
CA LEU A 127 20.70 9.01 4.02
C LEU A 127 19.54 8.27 3.33
N THR A 128 19.66 7.98 2.03
CA THR A 128 18.63 7.24 1.28
C THR A 128 18.43 5.82 1.80
N CYS A 129 19.51 5.11 2.18
CA CYS A 129 19.39 3.77 2.77
C CYS A 129 18.74 3.82 4.15
N TYR A 130 19.07 4.80 4.98
CA TYR A 130 18.45 5.00 6.28
C TYR A 130 16.95 5.28 6.13
N ILE A 131 16.56 6.20 5.24
CA ILE A 131 15.14 6.48 4.95
C ILE A 131 14.44 5.20 4.47
N PHE A 132 15.04 4.42 3.56
CA PHE A 132 14.43 3.16 3.10
C PHE A 132 14.20 2.16 4.26
N ILE A 133 15.19 1.98 5.14
CA ILE A 133 15.08 1.07 6.28
C ILE A 133 13.99 1.57 7.25
N LEU A 134 13.94 2.87 7.53
CA LEU A 134 12.88 3.47 8.33
C LEU A 134 11.50 3.17 7.76
N PHE A 135 11.32 3.33 6.44
CA PHE A 135 10.05 3.02 5.76
C PHE A 135 9.66 1.55 5.84
N MET A 136 10.64 0.64 5.88
CA MET A 136 10.40 -0.80 5.96
C MET A 136 9.98 -1.23 7.37
N ILE A 137 10.58 -0.66 8.41
CA ILE A 137 10.33 -1.01 9.82
C ILE A 137 9.14 -0.21 10.40
N PHE A 138 8.82 0.93 9.80
CA PHE A 138 7.71 1.80 10.18
C PHE A 138 6.37 1.09 10.50
N PRO A 139 5.80 0.21 9.65
CA PRO A 139 4.51 -0.43 9.93
C PRO A 139 4.58 -1.31 11.19
N SER A 140 5.69 -2.02 11.38
CA SER A 140 5.95 -2.84 12.56
C SER A 140 5.97 -2.02 13.86
N ILE A 141 6.68 -0.90 13.85
CA ILE A 141 6.73 0.02 15.00
C ILE A 141 5.31 0.51 15.31
N THR A 142 4.59 0.98 14.30
CA THR A 142 3.21 1.44 14.47
C THR A 142 2.32 0.37 15.08
N GLN A 143 2.37 -0.87 14.58
CA GLN A 143 1.63 -2.00 15.13
C GLN A 143 1.96 -2.23 16.60
N LYS A 144 3.24 -2.34 16.97
CA LYS A 144 3.68 -2.57 18.36
C LYS A 144 3.27 -1.44 19.31
N MET A 145 3.33 -0.18 18.86
CA MET A 145 2.91 0.96 19.68
C MET A 145 1.39 1.01 19.86
N VAL A 146 0.62 0.82 18.79
CA VAL A 146 -0.85 0.85 18.86
C VAL A 146 -1.40 -0.36 19.63
N ASP A 147 -0.76 -1.52 19.55
CA ASP A 147 -1.18 -2.72 20.28
C ASP A 147 -1.11 -2.59 21.81
N GLN A 148 -0.36 -1.62 22.35
CA GLN A 148 -0.41 -1.31 23.79
C GLN A 148 -1.77 -0.79 24.26
N PHE A 149 -2.65 -0.39 23.35
CA PHE A 149 -4.01 0.02 23.67
C PHE A 149 -5.02 -1.13 23.57
N ASN A 150 -4.59 -2.31 23.10
CA ASN A 150 -5.42 -3.49 22.88
C ASN A 150 -5.69 -4.27 24.16
N CYS A 151 -6.51 -3.68 25.03
CA CYS A 151 -6.96 -4.25 26.29
C CYS A 151 -8.34 -4.87 26.13
N GLN A 152 -8.53 -6.07 26.70
CA GLN A 152 -9.79 -6.80 26.76
C GLN A 152 -10.12 -7.15 28.21
N GLU A 153 -11.42 -7.27 28.50
CA GLU A 153 -11.92 -7.60 29.83
C GLU A 153 -11.95 -9.13 30.01
N TYR A 154 -11.34 -9.60 31.09
CA TYR A 154 -11.34 -11.00 31.51
C TYR A 154 -11.62 -11.03 33.02
N ASP A 155 -12.66 -11.74 33.44
CA ASP A 155 -13.05 -11.90 34.84
C ASP A 155 -13.15 -10.57 35.63
N GLY A 156 -13.65 -9.52 34.98
CA GLY A 156 -13.80 -8.18 35.56
C GLY A 156 -12.52 -7.33 35.57
N GLU A 157 -11.42 -7.84 35.01
CA GLU A 157 -10.14 -7.14 34.92
C GLU A 157 -9.74 -6.86 33.47
N LEU A 158 -9.27 -5.64 33.19
CA LEU A 158 -8.73 -5.31 31.87
C LEU A 158 -7.28 -5.80 31.75
N ARG A 159 -7.03 -6.68 30.78
CA ARG A 159 -5.71 -7.24 30.51
C ARG A 159 -5.32 -7.05 29.05
N SER A 160 -4.01 -7.02 28.78
CA SER A 160 -3.50 -6.87 27.42
C SER A 160 -3.76 -8.13 26.61
N ARG A 161 -4.27 -7.98 25.37
CA ARG A 161 -4.58 -9.12 24.50
C ARG A 161 -3.33 -9.93 24.09
N LYS A 162 -2.17 -9.28 24.01
CA LYS A 162 -0.91 -9.95 23.63
C LYS A 162 -0.23 -10.67 24.79
N ASP A 163 -0.47 -10.20 26.01
CA ASP A 163 0.09 -10.76 27.23
C ASP A 163 -0.95 -10.62 28.34
N LEU A 164 -1.71 -11.70 28.55
CA LEU A 164 -2.80 -11.77 29.53
C LEU A 164 -2.31 -11.60 30.98
N GLN A 165 -1.00 -11.64 31.22
CA GLN A 165 -0.42 -11.41 32.54
C GLN A 165 -0.22 -9.92 32.83
N VAL A 166 -0.39 -9.05 31.82
CA VAL A 166 -0.25 -7.60 31.97
C VAL A 166 -1.62 -6.96 32.19
N TYR A 167 -1.81 -6.40 33.38
CA TYR A 167 -2.98 -5.59 33.72
C TYR A 167 -2.92 -4.23 33.02
N CYS A 168 -3.97 -3.91 32.27
CA CYS A 168 -4.09 -2.63 31.61
C CYS A 168 -4.35 -1.51 32.60
N TRP A 169 -3.80 -0.32 32.29
CA TRP A 169 -3.98 0.91 33.07
C TRP A 169 -3.46 0.87 34.53
N LYS A 170 -2.77 -0.20 34.92
CA LYS A 170 -1.97 -0.25 36.16
C LYS A 170 -0.63 0.47 35.97
N ALA A 171 0.10 0.67 37.07
CA ALA A 171 1.23 1.60 37.15
C ALA A 171 2.25 1.49 35.98
N TRP A 172 2.76 0.30 35.66
CA TRP A 172 3.74 0.13 34.57
C TRP A 172 3.13 0.21 33.18
N HIS A 173 1.99 -0.45 32.95
CA HIS A 173 1.30 -0.39 31.67
C HIS A 173 0.95 1.07 31.33
N PHE A 174 0.36 1.81 32.27
CA PHE A 174 0.05 3.22 32.10
C PHE A 174 1.28 4.06 31.76
N LYS A 175 2.40 3.90 32.48
CA LYS A 175 3.64 4.62 32.21
C LYS A 175 4.19 4.32 30.81
N ILE A 176 4.23 3.05 30.40
CA ILE A 176 4.74 2.65 29.08
C ILE A 176 3.81 3.16 27.97
N THR A 177 2.50 3.03 28.15
CA THR A 177 1.52 3.55 27.19
C THR A 177 1.68 5.07 27.02
N LEU A 178 1.81 5.82 28.13
CA LEU A 178 1.87 7.28 28.11
C LEU A 178 3.21 7.82 27.61
N TYR A 179 4.34 7.24 28.02
CA TYR A 179 5.67 7.79 27.75
C TYR A 179 6.40 7.13 26.56
N VAL A 180 5.99 5.93 26.14
CA VAL A 180 6.62 5.21 25.03
C VAL A 180 5.66 5.05 23.86
N ALA A 181 4.51 4.42 24.09
CA ALA A 181 3.59 4.09 23.00
C ALA A 181 2.96 5.34 22.37
N LEU A 182 2.40 6.25 23.17
CA LEU A 182 1.74 7.46 22.68
C LEU A 182 2.73 8.39 21.93
N PRO A 183 3.92 8.73 22.47
CA PRO A 183 4.91 9.50 21.72
C PRO A 183 5.43 8.74 20.49
N GLY A 184 5.59 7.42 20.60
CA GLY A 184 5.98 6.56 19.47
C GLY A 184 4.98 6.65 18.31
N ILE A 185 3.67 6.63 18.60
CA ILE A 185 2.63 6.83 17.59
C ILE A 185 2.72 8.22 16.96
N LEU A 186 2.84 9.27 17.77
CA LEU A 186 2.91 10.64 17.27
C LEU A 186 4.14 10.86 16.38
N ILE A 187 5.31 10.41 16.82
CA ILE A 187 6.59 10.60 16.12
C ILE A 187 6.67 9.70 14.89
N TYR A 188 6.45 8.39 15.06
CA TYR A 188 6.64 7.43 13.98
C TYR A 188 5.42 7.39 13.07
N SER A 189 4.21 7.10 13.60
CA SER A 189 2.99 6.88 12.80
C SER A 189 2.50 8.11 12.07
N ILE A 190 2.61 9.29 12.68
CA ILE A 190 2.13 10.56 12.11
C ILE A 190 3.30 11.42 11.64
N GLY A 191 4.31 11.60 12.49
CA GLY A 191 5.41 12.53 12.29
C GLY A 191 6.33 12.18 11.12
N ILE A 192 6.76 10.92 10.97
CA ILE A 192 7.64 10.51 9.86
C ILE A 192 6.97 10.74 8.49
N PRO A 193 5.77 10.19 8.22
CA PRO A 193 5.12 10.41 6.92
C PRO A 193 4.83 11.88 6.65
N ALA A 194 4.43 12.66 7.67
CA ALA A 194 4.18 14.10 7.55
C ALA A 194 5.47 14.89 7.27
N GLY A 195 6.55 14.60 7.99
CA GLY A 195 7.84 15.25 7.84
C GLY A 195 8.46 14.99 6.47
N VAL A 196 8.39 13.74 6.00
CA VAL A 196 8.86 13.39 4.65
C VAL A 196 8.01 14.09 3.57
N LEU A 197 6.69 14.13 3.74
CA LEU A 197 5.81 14.87 2.83
C LEU A 197 6.11 16.36 2.82
N TYR A 198 6.37 16.97 3.98
CA TYR A 198 6.76 18.37 4.10
C TYR A 198 8.06 18.65 3.34
N LEU A 199 9.10 17.85 3.56
CA LEU A 199 10.37 17.98 2.85
C LEU A 199 10.21 17.81 1.33
N MET A 200 9.41 16.83 0.90
CA MET A 200 9.11 16.63 -0.53
C MET A 200 8.31 17.79 -1.15
N ARG A 201 7.46 18.47 -0.37
CA ARG A 201 6.71 19.65 -0.83
C ARG A 201 7.61 20.87 -1.02
N LEU A 202 8.61 21.06 -0.16
CA LEU A 202 9.60 22.14 -0.32
C LEU A 202 10.38 22.01 -1.63
N ASP A 203 10.72 20.79 -2.02
CA ASP A 203 11.48 20.48 -3.24
C ASP A 203 10.58 20.07 -4.43
N LYS A 204 9.26 20.33 -4.38
CA LYS A 204 8.29 19.83 -5.38
C LYS A 204 8.66 20.19 -6.83
N ASP A 205 9.19 21.39 -7.05
CA ASP A 205 9.51 21.89 -8.39
C ASP A 205 10.86 21.35 -8.89
N LYS A 206 11.66 20.77 -7.98
CA LYS A 206 12.99 20.20 -8.24
C LYS A 206 13.00 18.67 -8.17
N LEU A 207 11.84 18.02 -8.14
CA LEU A 207 11.68 16.55 -8.07
C LEU A 207 12.48 15.80 -9.16
N GLU A 208 12.69 16.41 -10.32
CA GLU A 208 13.41 15.78 -11.43
C GLU A 208 14.95 15.91 -11.33
N THR A 209 15.45 16.79 -10.46
CA THR A 209 16.88 17.02 -10.27
C THR A 209 17.54 15.79 -9.65
N LEU A 210 18.81 15.57 -10.00
CA LEU A 210 19.57 14.41 -9.51
C LEU A 210 19.62 14.35 -7.99
N ILE A 211 19.80 15.50 -7.34
CA ILE A 211 19.93 15.62 -5.88
C ILE A 211 18.63 15.17 -5.17
N VAL A 212 17.47 15.61 -5.66
CA VAL A 212 16.17 15.25 -5.06
C VAL A 212 15.81 13.79 -5.36
N LYS A 213 16.11 13.30 -6.57
CA LYS A 213 15.94 11.88 -6.94
C LYS A 213 16.81 10.94 -6.11
N GLU A 214 18.05 11.31 -5.81
CA GLU A 214 18.91 10.50 -4.94
C GLU A 214 18.34 10.40 -3.52
N LYS A 215 17.78 11.48 -2.99
CA LYS A 215 17.20 11.54 -1.63
C LYS A 215 15.84 10.85 -1.52
N PHE A 216 14.89 11.26 -2.36
CA PHE A 216 13.48 10.88 -2.24
C PHE A 216 12.96 10.06 -3.41
N GLY A 217 13.80 9.76 -4.42
CA GLY A 217 13.38 9.04 -5.61
C GLY A 217 12.70 7.71 -5.28
N PHE A 218 13.16 6.99 -4.25
CA PHE A 218 12.48 5.79 -3.79
C PHE A 218 10.98 6.01 -3.51
N LEU A 219 10.56 7.17 -3.00
CA LEU A 219 9.18 7.44 -2.59
C LEU A 219 8.26 7.80 -3.75
N PHE A 220 8.73 8.58 -4.71
CA PHE A 220 7.88 9.07 -5.80
C PHE A 220 8.12 8.34 -7.14
N ASN A 221 9.20 7.57 -7.27
CA ASN A 221 9.47 6.79 -8.47
C ASN A 221 8.37 5.74 -8.70
N GLY A 222 7.82 5.72 -9.91
CA GLY A 222 6.72 4.83 -10.29
C GLY A 222 5.33 5.49 -10.26
N PHE A 223 5.23 6.70 -9.71
CA PHE A 223 4.00 7.49 -9.71
C PHE A 223 4.05 8.59 -10.78
N LYS A 224 2.87 9.03 -11.21
CA LYS A 224 2.73 10.24 -12.06
C LYS A 224 3.23 11.45 -11.26
N ARG A 225 3.83 12.44 -11.93
CA ARG A 225 4.39 13.65 -11.28
C ARG A 225 3.38 14.37 -10.37
N LYS A 226 2.11 14.39 -10.76
CA LYS A 226 1.00 14.96 -9.98
C LYS A 226 0.73 14.24 -8.65
N PHE A 227 1.02 12.94 -8.58
CA PHE A 227 0.74 12.08 -7.43
C PHE A 227 2.03 11.61 -6.75
N TYR A 228 3.07 12.43 -6.75
CA TYR A 228 4.38 12.13 -6.15
C TYR A 228 4.31 11.75 -4.65
N TYR A 229 3.26 12.18 -3.94
CA TYR A 229 3.02 11.90 -2.52
C TYR A 229 2.29 10.57 -2.27
N TRP A 230 1.95 9.80 -3.31
CA TRP A 230 1.06 8.65 -3.17
C TRP A 230 1.59 7.55 -2.24
N GLU A 231 2.91 7.33 -2.20
CA GLU A 231 3.52 6.39 -1.23
C GLU A 231 3.18 6.78 0.22
N ILE A 232 3.15 8.07 0.54
CA ILE A 232 2.75 8.57 1.86
C ILE A 232 1.26 8.29 2.13
N ALA A 233 0.41 8.40 1.12
CA ALA A 233 -1.00 8.03 1.25
C ALA A 233 -1.19 6.53 1.52
N LEU A 234 -0.38 5.66 0.89
CA LEU A 234 -0.36 4.22 1.17
C LEU A 234 0.12 3.91 2.59
N MET A 235 1.06 4.70 3.14
CA MET A 235 1.46 4.57 4.54
C MET A 235 0.33 4.94 5.50
N TYR A 236 -0.32 6.09 5.31
CA TYR A 236 -1.42 6.51 6.16
C TYR A 236 -2.61 5.54 6.10
N ARG A 237 -2.86 4.89 4.94
CA ARG A 237 -3.83 3.79 4.85
C ARG A 237 -3.50 2.67 5.83
N LYS A 238 -2.23 2.22 5.86
CA LYS A 238 -1.80 1.14 6.77
C LYS A 238 -1.96 1.57 8.22
N VAL A 239 -1.52 2.79 8.56
CA VAL A 239 -1.72 3.36 9.90
C VAL A 239 -3.20 3.32 10.28
N LEU A 240 -4.09 3.83 9.42
CA LEU A 240 -5.53 3.83 9.65
C LEU A 240 -6.07 2.42 9.91
N MET A 241 -5.65 1.42 9.13
CA MET A 241 -6.06 0.02 9.33
C MET A 241 -5.58 -0.57 10.66
N ILE A 242 -4.35 -0.26 11.08
CA ILE A 242 -3.80 -0.69 12.37
C ILE A 242 -4.57 -0.03 13.53
N PHE A 243 -4.91 1.25 13.40
CA PHE A 243 -5.73 1.93 14.40
C PHE A 243 -7.13 1.29 14.51
N ILE A 244 -7.78 1.02 13.38
CA ILE A 244 -9.07 0.33 13.36
C ILE A 244 -8.95 -1.05 14.02
N SER A 245 -7.86 -1.79 13.78
CA SER A 245 -7.72 -3.15 14.29
C SER A 245 -7.66 -3.23 15.82
N VAL A 246 -7.22 -2.16 16.48
CA VAL A 246 -7.10 -2.08 17.95
C VAL A 246 -8.25 -1.32 18.60
N PHE A 247 -8.55 -0.10 18.14
CA PHE A 247 -9.53 0.76 18.82
C PHE A 247 -10.97 0.28 18.62
N MET A 248 -11.31 -0.30 17.46
CA MET A 248 -12.67 -0.78 17.19
C MET A 248 -12.96 -2.15 17.79
N ASN A 249 -11.93 -2.88 18.25
CA ASN A 249 -12.07 -4.18 18.93
C ASN A 249 -12.96 -4.07 20.19
N ARG A 250 -12.91 -2.92 20.89
CA ARG A 250 -13.72 -2.71 22.11
C ARG A 250 -15.20 -2.44 21.85
N ILE A 251 -15.54 -1.86 20.69
CA ILE A 251 -16.92 -1.51 20.34
C ILE A 251 -17.64 -2.75 19.81
N GLY A 252 -16.93 -3.59 19.06
CA GLY A 252 -17.44 -4.86 18.56
C GLY A 252 -16.73 -5.27 17.27
N LEU A 253 -16.46 -6.58 17.16
CA LEU A 253 -15.72 -7.15 16.03
C LEU A 253 -16.43 -6.97 14.69
N ILE A 254 -17.75 -7.02 14.68
CA ILE A 254 -18.57 -6.79 13.47
C ILE A 254 -18.44 -5.33 13.01
N VAL A 255 -18.54 -4.37 13.94
CA VAL A 255 -18.38 -2.94 13.62
C VAL A 255 -16.97 -2.66 13.09
N GLN A 256 -15.95 -3.24 13.72
CA GLN A 256 -14.56 -3.17 13.26
C GLN A 256 -14.40 -3.68 11.82
N ALA A 257 -15.01 -4.82 11.48
CA ALA A 257 -14.97 -5.39 10.14
C ALA A 257 -15.66 -4.49 9.11
N LEU A 258 -16.85 -3.97 9.43
CA LEU A 258 -17.61 -3.07 8.55
C LEU A 258 -16.87 -1.75 8.28
N VAL A 259 -16.30 -1.13 9.31
CA VAL A 259 -15.49 0.09 9.16
C VAL A 259 -14.25 -0.19 8.30
N THR A 260 -13.58 -1.32 8.51
CA THR A 260 -12.43 -1.73 7.69
C THR A 260 -12.83 -1.92 6.22
N LEU A 261 -13.98 -2.55 5.96
CA LEU A 261 -14.52 -2.74 4.62
C LEU A 261 -14.80 -1.39 3.94
N ILE A 262 -15.46 -0.46 4.63
CA ILE A 262 -15.72 0.90 4.11
C ILE A 262 -14.41 1.59 3.73
N VAL A 263 -13.40 1.52 4.58
CA VAL A 263 -12.08 2.12 4.32
C VAL A 263 -11.45 1.52 3.07
N LEU A 264 -11.42 0.19 2.94
CA LEU A 264 -10.88 -0.48 1.75
C LEU A 264 -11.62 -0.07 0.47
N VAL A 265 -12.95 -0.01 0.50
CA VAL A 265 -13.76 0.43 -0.64
C VAL A 265 -13.46 1.88 -1.01
N VAL A 266 -13.36 2.79 -0.03
CA VAL A 266 -12.96 4.19 -0.27
C VAL A 266 -11.59 4.24 -0.95
N PHE A 267 -10.61 3.47 -0.49
CA PHE A 267 -9.29 3.43 -1.12
C PHE A 267 -9.32 2.85 -2.54
N ILE A 268 -10.17 1.86 -2.83
CA ILE A 268 -10.42 1.38 -4.21
C ILE A 268 -10.93 2.52 -5.08
N GLN A 269 -11.94 3.26 -4.62
CA GLN A 269 -12.50 4.38 -5.39
C GLN A 269 -11.47 5.48 -5.61
N VAL A 270 -10.71 5.86 -4.58
CA VAL A 270 -9.67 6.88 -4.71
C VAL A 270 -8.57 6.41 -5.68
N ASN A 271 -8.16 5.13 -5.64
CA ASN A 271 -7.16 4.60 -6.56
C ASN A 271 -7.68 4.55 -8.01
N ASN A 272 -8.94 4.16 -8.22
CA ASN A 272 -9.61 4.17 -9.53
C ASN A 272 -9.74 5.57 -10.12
N LEU A 273 -10.10 6.56 -9.30
CA LEU A 273 -10.26 7.95 -9.74
C LEU A 273 -8.92 8.63 -10.01
N LYS A 274 -7.91 8.39 -9.17
CA LYS A 274 -6.62 9.09 -9.28
C LYS A 274 -5.63 8.41 -10.22
N ARG A 275 -5.68 7.08 -10.36
CA ARG A 275 -4.71 6.27 -11.12
C ARG A 275 -3.27 6.77 -10.93
N PRO A 276 -2.76 6.73 -9.68
CA PRO A 276 -1.54 7.43 -9.28
C PRO A 276 -0.27 6.85 -9.89
N PHE A 277 -0.26 5.55 -10.22
CA PHE A 277 0.90 4.91 -10.82
C PHE A 277 1.09 5.36 -12.27
N ALA A 278 2.34 5.44 -12.72
CA ALA A 278 2.70 5.88 -14.07
C ALA A 278 2.20 4.93 -15.16
N ASP A 279 2.16 3.63 -14.87
CA ASP A 279 1.67 2.59 -15.78
C ASP A 279 0.26 2.13 -15.35
N ARG A 280 -0.63 1.90 -16.31
CA ARG A 280 -1.97 1.35 -16.05
C ARG A 280 -1.93 -0.03 -15.44
N ALA A 281 -1.03 -0.91 -15.90
CA ALA A 281 -0.92 -2.26 -15.36
C ALA A 281 -0.62 -2.23 -13.85
N LEU A 282 0.16 -1.27 -13.38
CA LEU A 282 0.43 -1.07 -11.96
C LEU A 282 -0.83 -0.63 -11.18
N ASN A 283 -1.62 0.28 -11.75
CA ASN A 283 -2.89 0.69 -11.16
C ASN A 283 -3.89 -0.47 -11.06
N GLU A 284 -3.97 -1.32 -12.11
CA GLU A 284 -4.82 -2.51 -12.13
C GLU A 284 -4.41 -3.53 -11.05
N ILE A 285 -3.11 -3.75 -10.85
CA ILE A 285 -2.62 -4.68 -9.83
C ILE A 285 -2.85 -4.15 -8.41
N GLU A 286 -2.64 -2.85 -8.15
CA GLU A 286 -2.98 -2.27 -6.84
C GLU A 286 -4.50 -2.37 -6.56
N ASN A 287 -5.35 -2.13 -7.57
CA ASN A 287 -6.79 -2.33 -7.45
C ASN A 287 -7.15 -3.78 -7.14
N LEU A 288 -6.52 -4.73 -7.82
CA LEU A 288 -6.71 -6.15 -7.55
C LEU A 288 -6.29 -6.51 -6.12
N SER A 289 -5.17 -5.97 -5.63
CA SER A 289 -4.71 -6.15 -4.25
C SER A 289 -5.74 -5.63 -3.22
N LEU A 290 -6.33 -4.46 -3.47
CA LEU A 290 -7.36 -3.91 -2.58
C LEU A 290 -8.66 -4.70 -2.65
N LEU A 291 -9.03 -5.19 -3.84
CA LEU A 291 -10.21 -6.03 -4.03
C LEU A 291 -10.07 -7.36 -3.29
N THR A 292 -8.91 -8.02 -3.37
CA THR A 292 -8.68 -9.29 -2.65
C THR A 292 -8.72 -9.10 -1.13
N ALA A 293 -8.17 -8.00 -0.61
CA ALA A 293 -8.31 -7.65 0.80
C ALA A 293 -9.77 -7.38 1.20
N THR A 294 -10.54 -6.71 0.34
CA THR A 294 -11.97 -6.45 0.57
C THR A 294 -12.76 -7.75 0.61
N ILE A 295 -12.51 -8.67 -0.32
CA ILE A 295 -13.10 -10.02 -0.32
C ILE A 295 -12.73 -10.77 0.97
N THR A 296 -11.47 -10.70 1.40
CA THR A 296 -11.00 -11.38 2.60
C THR A 296 -11.71 -10.88 3.86
N ILE A 297 -11.84 -9.57 4.03
CA ILE A 297 -12.58 -8.97 5.16
C ILE A 297 -14.07 -9.30 5.08
N TYR A 298 -14.67 -9.23 3.89
CA TYR A 298 -16.08 -9.56 3.68
C TYR A 298 -16.39 -11.01 4.08
N CYS A 299 -15.56 -11.97 3.65
CA CYS A 299 -15.68 -13.36 4.09
C CYS A 299 -15.48 -13.49 5.62
N GLY A 300 -14.56 -12.71 6.20
CA GLY A 300 -14.33 -12.61 7.64
C GLY A 300 -15.59 -12.29 8.45
N ILE A 301 -16.49 -11.46 7.92
CA ILE A 301 -17.74 -11.08 8.58
C ILE A 301 -18.67 -12.29 8.76
N PHE A 302 -18.67 -13.25 7.82
CA PHE A 302 -19.47 -14.47 7.95
C PHE A 302 -18.98 -15.35 9.10
N PHE A 303 -17.67 -15.46 9.29
CA PHE A 303 -17.11 -16.21 10.43
C PHE A 303 -17.47 -15.55 11.76
N LEU A 304 -17.40 -14.22 11.84
CA LEU A 304 -17.83 -13.47 13.03
C LEU A 304 -19.32 -13.56 13.36
N SER A 305 -20.16 -13.67 12.35
CA SER A 305 -21.62 -13.66 12.52
C SER A 305 -22.19 -15.05 12.76
N ALA A 306 -21.39 -16.10 12.53
CA ALA A 306 -21.80 -17.47 12.71
C ALA A 306 -21.78 -17.84 14.21
N LYS A 307 -22.84 -18.50 14.67
CA LYS A 307 -22.87 -19.12 16.00
C LYS A 307 -22.89 -20.64 15.89
N ASP A 308 -22.29 -21.29 16.88
CA ASP A 308 -22.31 -22.74 17.00
C ASP A 308 -23.74 -23.21 17.32
N PRO A 309 -24.34 -24.07 16.46
CA PRO A 309 -25.69 -24.59 16.66
C PRO A 309 -25.83 -25.47 17.91
N THR A 310 -24.72 -25.96 18.49
CA THR A 310 -24.72 -26.76 19.73
C THR A 310 -24.73 -25.89 21.00
N SER A 311 -24.52 -24.57 20.87
CA SER A 311 -24.51 -23.66 22.01
C SER A 311 -25.92 -23.47 22.59
N GLN A 312 -26.03 -23.43 23.92
CA GLN A 312 -27.31 -23.22 24.61
C GLN A 312 -27.97 -21.86 24.26
N SER A 313 -27.18 -20.90 23.79
CA SER A 313 -27.61 -19.57 23.35
C SER A 313 -28.07 -19.51 21.89
N PHE A 314 -28.02 -20.61 21.14
CA PHE A 314 -28.35 -20.63 19.72
C PHE A 314 -29.86 -20.56 19.49
N ASN A 315 -30.29 -19.55 18.73
CA ASN A 315 -31.67 -19.40 18.30
C ASN A 315 -31.80 -19.62 16.79
N LYS A 316 -32.38 -20.76 16.39
CA LYS A 316 -32.58 -21.15 14.98
C LYS A 316 -33.33 -20.10 14.12
N ASN A 317 -34.12 -19.22 14.73
CA ASN A 317 -34.89 -18.20 14.02
C ASN A 317 -34.12 -16.88 13.80
N ARG A 318 -33.01 -16.66 14.50
CA ARG A 318 -32.26 -15.38 14.48
C ARG A 318 -30.78 -15.55 14.19
N ASP A 319 -30.20 -16.66 14.64
CA ASP A 319 -28.79 -16.94 14.53
C ASP A 319 -28.50 -17.74 13.26
N PHE A 320 -27.40 -17.37 12.61
CA PHE A 320 -26.88 -18.04 11.44
C PHE A 320 -25.74 -18.98 11.86
N SER A 321 -25.68 -20.19 11.30
CA SER A 321 -24.59 -21.14 11.50
C SER A 321 -23.92 -21.47 10.18
N LEU A 322 -22.59 -21.64 10.19
CA LEU A 322 -21.83 -22.03 9.01
C LEU A 322 -21.73 -23.55 8.93
N ASP A 323 -22.30 -24.12 7.87
CA ASP A 323 -22.07 -25.52 7.53
C ASP A 323 -20.66 -25.72 6.95
N THR A 324 -20.15 -26.95 7.03
CA THR A 324 -18.84 -27.36 6.47
C THR A 324 -18.66 -26.94 5.02
N THR A 325 -19.74 -27.05 4.21
CA THR A 325 -19.73 -26.62 2.80
C THR A 325 -19.54 -25.11 2.66
N MET A 326 -20.19 -24.30 3.49
CA MET A 326 -20.04 -22.84 3.46
C MET A 326 -18.63 -22.41 3.89
N ILE A 327 -18.09 -23.04 4.93
CA ILE A 327 -16.71 -22.81 5.38
C ILE A 327 -15.73 -23.10 4.24
N PHE A 328 -15.92 -24.20 3.52
CA PHE A 328 -15.07 -24.57 2.39
C PHE A 328 -15.18 -23.59 1.21
N VAL A 329 -16.39 -23.12 0.89
CA VAL A 329 -16.61 -22.10 -0.15
C VAL A 329 -15.92 -20.78 0.23
N LEU A 330 -16.06 -20.33 1.47
CA LEU A 330 -15.39 -19.11 1.97
C LEU A 330 -13.85 -19.27 1.93
N PHE A 331 -13.34 -20.46 2.29
CA PHE A 331 -11.91 -20.77 2.17
C PHE A 331 -11.42 -20.68 0.72
N ILE A 332 -12.13 -21.29 -0.24
CA ILE A 332 -11.78 -21.20 -1.67
C ILE A 332 -11.82 -19.75 -2.14
N LEU A 333 -12.80 -18.96 -1.70
CA LEU A 333 -12.94 -17.56 -2.10
C LEU A 333 -11.77 -16.71 -1.58
N ILE A 334 -11.38 -16.88 -0.30
CA ILE A 334 -10.24 -16.16 0.29
C ILE A 334 -8.93 -16.59 -0.36
N VAL A 335 -8.63 -17.89 -0.35
CA VAL A 335 -7.34 -18.39 -0.84
C VAL A 335 -7.24 -18.25 -2.36
N GLY A 336 -8.32 -18.56 -3.09
CA GLY A 336 -8.38 -18.45 -4.54
C GLY A 336 -8.21 -17.01 -5.03
N SER A 337 -8.82 -16.02 -4.37
CA SER A 337 -8.64 -14.61 -4.74
C SER A 337 -7.20 -14.12 -4.50
N ASN A 338 -6.56 -14.53 -3.40
CA ASN A 338 -5.15 -14.21 -3.12
C ASN A 338 -4.18 -14.92 -4.08
N ILE A 339 -4.42 -16.19 -4.41
CA ILE A 339 -3.66 -16.92 -5.43
C ILE A 339 -3.81 -16.26 -6.80
N LEU A 340 -5.04 -15.86 -7.18
CA LEU A 340 -5.29 -15.16 -8.44
C LEU A 340 -4.48 -13.87 -8.53
N PHE A 341 -4.43 -13.07 -7.45
CA PHE A 341 -3.57 -11.90 -7.38
C PHE A 341 -2.10 -12.27 -7.60
N MET A 342 -1.60 -13.29 -6.89
CA MET A 342 -0.20 -13.73 -7.02
C MET A 342 0.14 -14.20 -8.43
N VAL A 343 -0.77 -14.92 -9.10
CA VAL A 343 -0.61 -15.38 -10.49
C VAL A 343 -0.59 -14.19 -11.45
N ILE A 344 -1.56 -13.28 -11.37
CA ILE A 344 -1.63 -12.10 -12.24
C ILE A 344 -0.39 -11.22 -12.03
N TRP A 345 0.00 -10.99 -10.77
CA TRP A 345 1.21 -10.25 -10.43
C TRP A 345 2.45 -10.90 -11.05
N THR A 346 2.61 -12.22 -10.90
CA THR A 346 3.77 -12.96 -11.42
C THR A 346 3.83 -12.91 -12.94
N ILE A 347 2.71 -13.07 -13.63
CA ILE A 347 2.62 -12.96 -15.08
C ILE A 347 3.06 -11.56 -15.54
N LYS A 348 2.50 -10.50 -14.95
CA LYS A 348 2.84 -9.11 -15.30
C LYS A 348 4.29 -8.78 -14.95
N PHE A 349 4.79 -9.28 -13.82
CA PHE A 349 6.18 -9.15 -13.42
C PHE A 349 7.14 -9.87 -14.39
N TYR A 350 6.79 -11.07 -14.84
CA TYR A 350 7.55 -11.78 -15.86
C TYR A 350 7.61 -11.01 -17.17
N PHE A 351 6.49 -10.45 -17.64
CA PHE A 351 6.47 -9.63 -18.85
C PHE A 351 7.42 -8.43 -18.74
N ILE A 352 7.40 -7.69 -17.63
CA ILE A 352 8.29 -6.53 -17.48
C ILE A 352 9.76 -6.92 -17.38
N VAL A 353 10.09 -8.04 -16.71
CA VAL A 353 11.46 -8.57 -16.68
C VAL A 353 11.90 -8.98 -18.09
N ARG A 354 11.04 -9.65 -18.84
CA ARG A 354 11.27 -10.02 -20.25
C ARG A 354 11.53 -8.78 -21.10
N GLU A 355 10.77 -7.71 -20.92
CA GLU A 355 11.02 -6.43 -21.62
C GLU A 355 12.35 -5.79 -21.24
N MET A 356 12.72 -5.83 -19.96
CA MET A 356 14.01 -5.30 -19.50
C MET A 356 15.19 -6.10 -20.08
N ILE A 357 15.07 -7.42 -20.17
CA ILE A 357 16.10 -8.28 -20.79
C ILE A 357 16.19 -7.97 -22.29
N ARG A 358 15.06 -7.77 -22.97
CA ARG A 358 15.04 -7.36 -24.38
C ARG A 358 15.80 -6.05 -24.61
N ASP A 359 15.51 -5.03 -23.81
CA ASP A 359 16.06 -3.68 -24.00
C ASP A 359 17.55 -3.61 -23.62
N LYS A 360 17.98 -4.41 -22.63
CA LYS A 360 19.37 -4.41 -22.14
C LYS A 360 20.28 -5.42 -22.85
N TYR A 361 19.73 -6.55 -23.28
CA TYR A 361 20.46 -7.67 -23.89
C TYR A 361 19.70 -8.24 -25.10
N PRO A 362 19.61 -7.51 -26.23
CA PRO A 362 18.78 -7.90 -27.37
C PRO A 362 19.21 -9.23 -28.02
N LYS A 363 20.53 -9.52 -28.06
CA LYS A 363 21.05 -10.80 -28.57
C LYS A 363 20.63 -11.99 -27.70
N LEU A 364 20.72 -11.84 -26.38
CA LEU A 364 20.29 -12.86 -25.41
C LEU A 364 18.77 -13.08 -25.51
N TYR A 365 18.01 -12.00 -25.66
CA TYR A 365 16.56 -12.08 -25.81
C TYR A 365 16.14 -12.87 -27.05
N ILE A 366 16.78 -12.61 -28.20
CA ILE A 366 16.51 -13.33 -29.45
C ILE A 366 16.84 -14.82 -29.30
N TYR A 367 17.94 -15.14 -28.60
CA TYR A 367 18.34 -16.52 -28.35
C TYR A 367 17.35 -17.26 -27.43
N VAL A 368 17.10 -16.70 -26.24
CA VAL A 368 16.32 -17.36 -25.17
C VAL A 368 14.82 -17.35 -25.43
N PHE A 369 14.24 -16.24 -25.89
CA PHE A 369 12.78 -16.08 -25.99
C PHE A 369 12.24 -16.24 -27.41
N LEU A 370 13.08 -16.05 -28.43
CA LEU A 370 12.66 -16.12 -29.85
C LEU A 370 13.31 -17.26 -30.63
N CYS A 371 14.14 -18.10 -29.99
CA CYS A 371 14.86 -19.21 -30.63
C CYS A 371 15.59 -18.76 -31.92
N CYS A 372 16.34 -17.64 -31.84
CA CYS A 372 17.08 -17.03 -32.95
C CYS A 372 16.25 -16.44 -34.10
N ARG A 373 14.92 -16.39 -34.01
CA ARG A 373 14.05 -15.81 -35.05
C ARG A 373 13.99 -14.28 -35.01
N LYS A 374 14.71 -13.63 -35.94
CA LYS A 374 14.76 -12.16 -36.07
C LYS A 374 13.46 -11.54 -36.60
N ASP A 375 12.66 -12.28 -37.38
CA ASP A 375 11.37 -11.82 -37.93
C ASP A 375 10.34 -11.55 -36.82
N ARG A 376 10.28 -12.42 -35.81
CA ARG A 376 9.41 -12.23 -34.64
C ARG A 376 9.80 -11.00 -33.83
N TRP A 377 11.09 -10.71 -33.71
CA TRP A 377 11.58 -9.52 -33.00
C TRP A 377 11.07 -8.22 -33.66
N ILE A 378 11.08 -8.15 -34.99
CA ILE A 378 10.56 -6.99 -35.73
C ILE A 378 9.05 -6.83 -35.49
N ARG A 379 8.27 -7.93 -35.57
CA ARG A 379 6.82 -7.90 -35.31
C ARG A 379 6.49 -7.44 -33.89
N GLU A 380 7.18 -7.96 -32.88
CA GLU A 380 7.02 -7.54 -31.48
C GLU A 380 7.34 -6.05 -31.28
N ASN A 381 8.38 -5.53 -31.95
CA ASN A 381 8.74 -4.11 -31.88
C ASN A 381 7.68 -3.19 -32.49
N VAL A 382 7.12 -3.57 -33.64
CA VAL A 382 6.03 -2.82 -34.28
C VAL A 382 4.80 -2.79 -33.38
N GLN A 383 4.44 -3.93 -32.78
CA GLN A 383 3.31 -4.01 -31.86
C GLN A 383 3.53 -3.16 -30.61
N ARG A 384 4.75 -3.17 -30.05
CA ARG A 384 5.11 -2.33 -28.90
C ARG A 384 5.01 -0.84 -29.22
N ALA A 385 5.53 -0.42 -30.38
CA ALA A 385 5.46 0.98 -30.80
C ALA A 385 4.01 1.46 -30.90
N LYS A 386 3.11 0.61 -31.43
CA LYS A 386 1.66 0.87 -31.43
C LYS A 386 1.09 0.99 -30.01
N ASN A 387 1.37 0.02 -29.14
CA ASN A 387 0.87 0.03 -27.76
C ASN A 387 1.34 1.27 -26.98
N LYS A 388 2.63 1.62 -27.07
CA LYS A 388 3.19 2.80 -26.42
C LYS A 388 2.55 4.10 -26.93
N LYS A 389 2.31 4.20 -28.25
CA LYS A 389 1.59 5.34 -28.83
C LYS A 389 0.16 5.43 -28.32
N ASN A 390 -0.53 4.29 -28.19
CA ASN A 390 -1.89 4.26 -27.61
C ASN A 390 -1.89 4.69 -26.14
N GLU A 391 -0.90 4.27 -25.35
CA GLU A 391 -0.75 4.70 -23.95
C GLU A 391 -0.44 6.20 -23.82
N GLU A 392 0.36 6.76 -24.72
CA GLU A 392 0.63 8.20 -24.76
C GLU A 392 -0.63 9.03 -25.12
N ILE A 393 -1.41 8.58 -26.11
CA ILE A 393 -2.71 9.20 -26.45
C ILE A 393 -3.64 9.12 -25.25
N ILE A 394 -3.74 7.91 -24.69
CA ILE A 394 -4.17 7.57 -23.35
C ILE A 394 -4.02 8.71 -22.31
N ALA A 395 -2.77 8.90 -21.92
CA ALA A 395 -2.36 9.86 -20.90
C ALA A 395 -2.70 11.31 -21.27
N LYS A 396 -2.54 11.69 -22.54
CA LYS A 396 -2.91 13.04 -23.00
C LYS A 396 -4.40 13.32 -22.87
N ILE A 397 -5.25 12.33 -23.15
CA ILE A 397 -6.70 12.45 -22.96
C ILE A 397 -7.04 12.61 -21.47
N GLU A 398 -6.42 11.81 -20.59
CA GLU A 398 -6.60 11.93 -19.14
C GLU A 398 -6.18 13.32 -18.63
N ASP A 399 -5.07 13.88 -19.14
CA ASP A 399 -4.60 15.22 -18.79
C ASP A 399 -5.56 16.32 -19.28
N VAL A 400 -6.08 16.20 -20.50
CA VAL A 400 -7.08 17.13 -21.06
C VAL A 400 -8.37 17.09 -20.25
N GLN A 401 -8.91 15.89 -19.97
CA GLN A 401 -10.11 15.71 -19.16
C GLN A 401 -9.94 16.34 -17.77
N TYR A 402 -8.76 16.19 -17.17
CA TYR A 402 -8.47 16.83 -15.90
C TYR A 402 -8.41 18.35 -16.00
N PHE A 403 -7.68 18.89 -16.99
CA PHE A 403 -7.59 20.34 -17.22
C PHE A 403 -8.98 20.96 -17.40
N MET A 404 -9.84 20.28 -18.16
CA MET A 404 -11.23 20.69 -18.35
C MET A 404 -12.04 20.72 -17.03
N LYS A 405 -11.89 19.70 -16.19
CA LYS A 405 -12.56 19.65 -14.87
C LYS A 405 -12.07 20.75 -13.93
N ASP A 406 -10.77 21.02 -13.94
CA ASP A 406 -10.14 22.05 -13.11
C ASP A 406 -10.57 23.45 -13.58
N MET A 407 -10.55 23.70 -14.89
CA MET A 407 -11.10 24.92 -15.49
C MET A 407 -12.56 25.13 -15.14
N LYS A 408 -13.40 24.08 -15.24
CA LYS A 408 -14.81 24.16 -14.83
C LYS A 408 -14.95 24.56 -13.37
N THR A 409 -14.14 23.99 -12.49
CA THR A 409 -14.16 24.29 -11.04
C THR A 409 -13.73 25.73 -10.76
N ILE A 410 -12.67 26.21 -11.41
CA ILE A 410 -12.20 27.59 -11.31
C ILE A 410 -13.27 28.56 -11.82
N TYR A 411 -13.88 28.24 -12.97
CA TYR A 411 -14.90 29.09 -13.58
C TYR A 411 -16.14 29.20 -12.68
N VAL A 412 -16.64 28.06 -12.17
CA VAL A 412 -17.81 28.02 -11.27
C VAL A 412 -17.54 28.71 -9.93
N ASN A 413 -16.34 28.59 -9.37
CA ASN A 413 -16.04 29.11 -8.02
C ASN A 413 -15.49 30.55 -8.00
N HIS A 414 -14.91 31.04 -9.10
CA HIS A 414 -14.21 32.34 -9.12
C HIS A 414 -14.74 33.32 -10.17
N VAL A 415 -15.56 32.87 -11.13
CA VAL A 415 -16.12 33.74 -12.18
C VAL A 415 -17.64 33.76 -12.02
N ASN A 416 -18.11 34.60 -11.09
CA ASN A 416 -19.54 34.89 -10.93
C ASN A 416 -19.84 36.17 -11.74
N TYR A 417 -19.97 36.04 -13.06
CA TYR A 417 -20.34 37.15 -13.95
C TYR A 417 -21.57 36.77 -14.77
N GLU A 418 -22.59 37.62 -14.73
CA GLU A 418 -23.79 37.53 -15.56
C GLU A 418 -23.42 37.54 -17.06
N GLY A 419 -23.96 36.59 -17.83
CA GLY A 419 -23.92 36.62 -19.30
C GLY A 419 -23.14 35.53 -20.04
N HIS A 420 -22.56 34.54 -19.35
CA HIS A 420 -21.73 33.50 -20.00
C HIS A 420 -22.40 32.12 -20.19
N GLU A 421 -23.70 32.10 -20.51
CA GLU A 421 -24.42 30.86 -20.88
C GLU A 421 -23.73 30.08 -22.01
N LYS A 422 -23.12 30.76 -22.99
CA LYS A 422 -22.45 30.11 -24.12
C LYS A 422 -21.21 29.33 -23.70
N PHE A 423 -20.43 29.81 -22.72
CA PHE A 423 -19.23 29.11 -22.25
C PHE A 423 -19.58 27.93 -21.34
N ILE A 424 -20.60 28.09 -20.48
CA ILE A 424 -21.14 26.99 -19.69
C ILE A 424 -21.75 25.91 -20.60
N ARG A 425 -22.51 26.29 -21.64
CA ARG A 425 -23.01 25.34 -22.65
C ARG A 425 -21.88 24.64 -23.40
N LEU A 426 -20.80 25.34 -23.75
CA LEU A 426 -19.64 24.72 -24.40
C LEU A 426 -18.96 23.68 -23.47
N LEU A 427 -18.79 24.01 -22.19
CA LEU A 427 -18.29 23.07 -21.19
C LEU A 427 -19.20 21.84 -21.01
N TYR A 428 -20.52 22.04 -20.98
CA TYR A 428 -21.51 20.96 -20.92
C TYR A 428 -21.51 20.10 -22.19
N ILE A 429 -21.36 20.68 -23.38
CA ILE A 429 -21.27 19.94 -24.64
C ILE A 429 -20.00 19.08 -24.69
N ILE A 430 -18.88 19.58 -24.17
CA ILE A 430 -17.64 18.78 -24.14
C ILE A 430 -17.73 17.67 -23.08
N GLU A 431 -18.43 17.90 -21.97
CA GLU A 431 -18.74 16.88 -20.96
C GLU A 431 -19.75 15.84 -21.49
N ASP A 432 -20.72 16.23 -22.32
CA ASP A 432 -21.62 15.31 -23.03
C ASP A 432 -20.89 14.49 -24.12
N MET A 433 -19.80 15.04 -24.69
CA MET A 433 -18.88 14.29 -25.54
C MET A 433 -17.91 13.39 -24.75
N GLN A 434 -17.85 13.49 -23.42
CA GLN A 434 -17.00 12.66 -22.57
C GLN A 434 -17.22 11.15 -22.83
N PRO A 435 -18.45 10.58 -22.90
CA PRO A 435 -18.64 9.17 -23.26
C PRO A 435 -18.22 8.80 -24.70
N LYS A 436 -18.15 9.76 -25.64
CA LYS A 436 -17.62 9.53 -27.00
C LYS A 436 -16.08 9.56 -27.04
N ILE A 437 -15.46 10.27 -26.09
CA ILE A 437 -14.00 10.42 -25.92
C ILE A 437 -13.45 9.42 -24.89
N ASP A 438 -14.29 8.86 -24.03
CA ASP A 438 -13.93 7.89 -23.01
C ASP A 438 -13.61 6.53 -23.64
N LEU A 439 -12.38 6.45 -24.16
CA LEU A 439 -11.80 5.26 -24.75
C LEU A 439 -11.60 4.12 -23.74
N THR A 440 -11.92 4.30 -22.45
CA THR A 440 -11.89 3.19 -21.48
C THR A 440 -13.00 2.16 -21.74
N ILE A 441 -14.10 2.54 -22.40
CA ILE A 441 -15.24 1.65 -22.68
C ILE A 441 -15.10 0.93 -24.04
N LYS A 442 -14.43 1.51 -25.04
CA LYS A 442 -14.21 0.89 -26.37
C LYS A 442 -12.91 0.08 -26.43
N LYS A 443 -12.84 -0.97 -25.61
CA LYS A 443 -11.65 -1.82 -25.46
C LYS A 443 -11.30 -2.68 -26.70
N ASN A 444 -12.21 -2.85 -27.68
CA ASN A 444 -12.09 -3.95 -28.65
C ASN A 444 -12.02 -3.59 -30.14
N GLU A 445 -12.11 -2.32 -30.59
CA GLU A 445 -12.22 -2.03 -32.04
C GLU A 445 -11.37 -0.87 -32.60
N PHE A 446 -10.32 -0.42 -31.91
CA PHE A 446 -9.38 0.53 -32.55
C PHE A 446 -8.37 -0.19 -33.45
N ARG A 447 -8.82 -0.62 -34.64
CA ARG A 447 -7.93 -0.78 -35.80
C ARG A 447 -7.72 0.60 -36.42
N VAL A 448 -6.56 1.20 -36.16
CA VAL A 448 -6.11 2.36 -36.95
C VAL A 448 -5.72 1.84 -38.32
N ASP A 449 -6.66 1.88 -39.27
CA ASP A 449 -6.38 1.58 -40.66
C ASP A 449 -5.44 2.64 -41.23
N GLY A 450 -4.17 2.25 -41.34
CA GLY A 450 -3.35 2.39 -42.55
C GLY A 450 -3.04 3.78 -43.13
N LYS A 451 -3.58 4.89 -42.63
CA LYS A 451 -3.26 6.23 -43.14
C LYS A 451 -2.85 7.15 -42.00
N ILE A 452 -1.62 7.64 -42.13
CA ILE A 452 -0.98 8.62 -41.27
C ILE A 452 -1.95 9.79 -41.08
N ALA A 453 -2.47 9.98 -39.88
CA ALA A 453 -3.10 11.23 -39.50
C ALA A 453 -2.01 12.30 -39.55
N ARG A 454 -1.90 13.03 -40.68
CA ARG A 454 -1.15 14.27 -40.75
C ARG A 454 -1.70 15.18 -39.66
N GLU A 455 -0.80 15.82 -38.90
CA GLU A 455 -1.14 16.93 -38.01
C GLU A 455 -1.99 17.93 -38.79
N ARG A 456 -3.31 17.92 -38.57
CA ARG A 456 -4.14 19.03 -39.00
C ARG A 456 -3.86 20.14 -38.00
N ARG A 457 -3.10 21.15 -38.45
CA ARG A 457 -2.98 22.40 -37.69
C ARG A 457 -4.39 22.92 -37.42
N PHE A 458 -4.59 23.40 -36.20
CA PHE A 458 -5.82 24.04 -35.76
C PHE A 458 -6.07 25.24 -36.70
N ASP A 459 -7.13 25.17 -37.50
CA ASP A 459 -7.51 26.22 -38.44
C ASP A 459 -8.58 27.12 -37.78
N PRO A 460 -8.21 28.33 -37.32
CA PRO A 460 -9.11 29.19 -36.56
C PRO A 460 -10.30 29.68 -37.38
N GLU A 461 -10.16 29.78 -38.71
CA GLU A 461 -11.23 30.27 -39.58
C GLU A 461 -12.35 29.25 -39.74
N HIS A 462 -12.02 27.96 -39.75
CA HIS A 462 -13.01 26.90 -39.88
C HIS A 462 -13.90 26.76 -38.64
N LEU A 463 -13.33 27.02 -37.44
CA LEU A 463 -14.08 27.02 -36.19
C LEU A 463 -14.99 28.27 -36.08
N ARG A 464 -14.54 29.41 -36.61
CA ARG A 464 -15.32 30.65 -36.65
C ARG A 464 -16.55 30.50 -37.55
N ASN A 465 -16.37 29.95 -38.74
CA ASN A 465 -17.47 29.69 -39.67
C ASN A 465 -18.48 28.66 -39.13
N ALA A 466 -18.02 27.65 -38.39
CA ALA A 466 -18.90 26.66 -37.76
C ALA A 466 -19.68 27.19 -36.54
N LEU A 467 -19.24 28.31 -35.94
CA LEU A 467 -19.90 28.96 -34.80
C LEU A 467 -20.85 30.09 -35.24
N ASP A 468 -20.61 30.69 -36.41
CA ASP A 468 -21.46 31.75 -36.96
C ASP A 468 -22.68 31.20 -37.74
N ASP A 469 -22.69 29.91 -38.11
CA ASP A 469 -23.80 29.25 -38.82
C ASP A 469 -24.90 28.63 -37.91
N LYS A 470 -25.00 29.01 -36.62
CA LYS A 470 -26.11 28.57 -35.74
C LYS A 470 -26.66 29.60 -34.76
#